data_AF-A0A1B7NKU8-F1
#
_entry.id   AF-A0A1B7NKU8-F1
#
_cell.length_a   1.000
_cell.length_b   1.000
_cell.length_c   1.000
_cell.angle_alpha   90.00
_cell.angle_beta   90.00
_cell.angle_gamma   90.00
#
_symmetry.space_group_name_H-M   'P 1'
#
loop_
_entity.id
_entity.type
_entity.pdbx_description
1 polymer ?
#
loop_
_entity_poly.entity_id
_entity_poly.type
_entity_poly.pdbx_seq_one_letter_code
_entity_poly.pdbx_strand_id
1 'polypeptide(L)'
;MAPSVVKEDLPSPITHTSKKTADSSQKEQKSTAAAAIEQVQLRNRTVTGQQLHIRQYPKFSSLEEERLYRKQHLAAAFRVFADRGFDEGVAGHISVRDPILTDHFWLNPLSQHFSQISVSDLILVNEDGDVVIGTEPINSAAFAIHSEIHKARPNVYAACHAHSVYGKAFSVFGRELDMMTQDALRFYKSHAVYRDFRGVVLDREEGINIARALGDGKAAILQNHGLLTVGESVDEAAFWFISLDKTCHAQLLADAASAGAGYQKIMISEEEAEVTAKQVGGPDKGWLAFQGYYDEQLAKTSGSFLK
;
A
#
# COMPACT_ATOMS: atom_id res chain seq x y z
N MET A 1 -38.17 -15.44 61.58
CA MET A 1 -39.50 -16.05 61.37
C MET A 1 -39.97 -15.67 59.98
N ALA A 2 -40.66 -16.56 59.25
CA ALA A 2 -41.44 -16.18 58.07
C ALA A 2 -42.86 -15.72 58.48
N PRO A 3 -43.73 -15.31 57.55
CA PRO A 3 -44.57 -16.31 56.86
C PRO A 3 -44.76 -16.12 55.34
N SER A 4 -45.22 -17.20 54.70
CA SER A 4 -45.77 -17.30 53.32
C SER A 4 -47.32 -17.38 53.39
N VAL A 5 -48.16 -17.52 52.34
CA VAL A 5 -48.00 -17.80 50.89
C VAL A 5 -48.62 -16.65 50.04
N VAL A 6 -49.37 -16.71 48.92
CA VAL A 6 -50.08 -17.68 48.02
C VAL A 6 -50.05 -17.00 46.59
N LYS A 7 -50.08 -17.58 45.37
CA LYS A 7 -50.81 -18.71 44.71
C LYS A 7 -52.35 -18.50 44.66
N GLU A 8 -53.11 -18.70 43.57
CA GLU A 8 -52.91 -19.10 42.15
C GLU A 8 -54.17 -18.59 41.35
N ASP A 9 -54.39 -18.65 40.03
CA ASP A 9 -53.75 -19.26 38.84
C ASP A 9 -54.13 -18.47 37.54
N LEU A 10 -53.73 -18.93 36.35
CA LEU A 10 -54.12 -18.47 35.00
C LEU A 10 -55.54 -18.95 34.58
N PRO A 11 -56.12 -18.39 33.50
CA PRO A 11 -56.16 -19.17 32.26
C PRO A 11 -56.01 -18.37 30.94
N SER A 12 -55.81 -19.12 29.84
CA SER A 12 -55.95 -18.72 28.43
C SER A 12 -56.79 -19.82 27.72
N PRO A 13 -57.07 -19.79 26.39
CA PRO A 13 -56.91 -18.74 25.38
C PRO A 13 -58.22 -18.47 24.57
N ILE A 14 -58.26 -17.39 23.76
CA ILE A 14 -59.17 -17.30 22.59
C ILE A 14 -58.40 -16.70 21.40
N THR A 15 -58.52 -17.33 20.23
CA THR A 15 -57.94 -16.89 18.96
C THR A 15 -58.92 -16.06 18.12
N HIS A 16 -58.45 -15.01 17.43
CA HIS A 16 -59.04 -14.61 16.14
C HIS A 16 -57.99 -13.97 15.21
N THR A 17 -58.17 -14.15 13.91
CA THR A 17 -57.34 -13.64 12.80
C THR A 17 -57.70 -12.19 12.47
N SER A 18 -56.82 -11.33 11.94
CA SER A 18 -56.39 -11.37 10.52
C SER A 18 -55.47 -10.18 10.13
N LYS A 19 -54.74 -10.35 9.01
CA LYS A 19 -54.15 -9.33 8.10
C LYS A 19 -53.04 -8.37 8.60
N LYS A 20 -51.89 -8.47 7.89
CA LYS A 20 -51.10 -7.41 7.22
C LYS A 20 -51.48 -5.95 7.58
N THR A 21 -50.55 -5.06 7.93
CA THR A 21 -49.35 -4.73 7.13
C THR A 21 -48.08 -4.39 7.94
N ALA A 22 -46.94 -4.90 7.49
CA ALA A 22 -45.59 -4.41 7.79
C ALA A 22 -44.75 -4.42 6.49
N ASP A 23 -43.54 -3.87 6.53
CA ASP A 23 -42.57 -3.73 5.42
C ASP A 23 -42.94 -2.71 4.32
N SER A 24 -42.57 -1.44 4.58
CA SER A 24 -42.31 -0.43 3.55
C SER A 24 -41.29 0.62 4.03
N SER A 25 -41.58 1.29 5.15
CA SER A 25 -40.82 2.45 5.67
C SER A 25 -39.35 2.19 6.00
N GLN A 26 -38.96 0.95 6.34
CA GLN A 26 -37.56 0.61 6.63
C GLN A 26 -36.72 0.24 5.39
N LYS A 27 -37.35 0.02 4.22
CA LYS A 27 -36.61 -0.20 2.96
C LYS A 27 -36.20 1.10 2.29
N GLU A 28 -37.07 2.12 2.31
CA GLU A 28 -36.78 3.41 1.68
C GLU A 28 -35.59 4.13 2.35
N GLN A 29 -35.47 4.07 3.68
CA GLN A 29 -34.32 4.65 4.40
C GLN A 29 -33.00 3.90 4.22
N LYS A 30 -33.00 2.61 3.84
CA LYS A 30 -31.75 1.92 3.43
C LYS A 30 -31.42 2.10 1.95
N SER A 31 -32.42 2.42 1.11
CA SER A 31 -32.23 2.69 -0.32
C SER A 31 -31.41 3.96 -0.57
N THR A 32 -31.65 5.02 0.20
CA THR A 32 -31.01 6.34 -0.02
C THR A 32 -29.55 6.41 0.43
N ALA A 33 -29.15 5.67 1.46
CA ALA A 33 -27.75 5.63 1.92
C ALA A 33 -26.81 5.01 0.88
N ALA A 34 -27.27 3.97 0.16
CA ALA A 34 -26.48 3.29 -0.87
C ALA A 34 -26.25 4.12 -2.15
N ALA A 35 -26.98 5.21 -2.33
CA ALA A 35 -26.95 6.05 -3.54
C ALA A 35 -26.04 7.29 -3.43
N ALA A 36 -25.35 7.48 -2.29
CA ALA A 36 -24.57 8.67 -1.98
C ALA A 36 -23.08 8.40 -1.70
N ILE A 37 -22.50 7.38 -2.34
CA ILE A 37 -21.03 7.28 -2.45
C ILE A 37 -20.55 8.33 -3.44
N GLU A 38 -20.48 9.58 -3.00
CA GLU A 38 -19.68 10.57 -3.70
C GLU A 38 -18.22 10.12 -3.65
N GLN A 39 -17.67 9.80 -4.82
CA GLN A 39 -16.24 9.96 -5.05
C GLN A 39 -15.87 11.38 -4.61
N VAL A 40 -14.69 11.55 -3.98
CA VAL A 40 -14.14 12.87 -3.63
C VAL A 40 -14.48 13.87 -4.72
N GLN A 41 -15.27 14.91 -4.40
CA GLN A 41 -15.84 15.85 -5.39
C GLN A 41 -14.74 16.68 -6.08
N LEU A 42 -14.02 16.04 -6.99
CA LEU A 42 -13.06 16.65 -7.88
C LEU A 42 -13.85 17.53 -8.84
N ARG A 43 -13.98 18.81 -8.49
CA ARG A 43 -14.53 19.86 -9.34
C ARG A 43 -13.68 19.93 -10.61
N ASN A 44 -14.09 19.16 -11.61
CA ASN A 44 -13.38 18.97 -12.87
C ASN A 44 -13.65 20.12 -13.87
N ARG A 45 -14.29 21.20 -13.42
CA ARG A 45 -14.56 22.42 -14.19
C ARG A 45 -14.37 23.66 -13.32
N THR A 46 -13.94 24.75 -13.95
CA THR A 46 -13.97 26.09 -13.37
C THR A 46 -15.40 26.61 -13.25
N VAL A 47 -15.58 27.71 -12.50
CA VAL A 47 -16.85 28.48 -12.48
C VAL A 47 -17.22 29.00 -13.89
N THR A 48 -16.22 29.22 -14.76
CA THR A 48 -16.41 29.59 -16.17
C THR A 48 -16.66 28.40 -17.11
N GLY A 49 -16.81 27.18 -16.59
CA GLY A 49 -17.12 25.98 -17.38
C GLY A 49 -15.92 25.33 -18.10
N GLN A 50 -14.71 25.90 -17.99
CA GLN A 50 -13.50 25.32 -18.55
C GLN A 50 -13.19 23.99 -17.86
N GLN A 51 -12.96 22.92 -18.64
CA GLN A 51 -12.56 21.62 -18.11
C GLN A 51 -11.17 21.72 -17.46
N LEU A 52 -11.06 21.27 -16.21
CA LEU A 52 -9.80 21.16 -15.48
C LEU A 52 -9.18 19.78 -15.77
N HIS A 53 -7.87 19.79 -16.04
CA HIS A 53 -7.11 18.57 -16.29
C HIS A 53 -6.69 17.93 -14.97
N ILE A 54 -7.09 16.67 -14.77
CA ILE A 54 -6.68 15.82 -13.66
C ILE A 54 -5.65 14.85 -14.24
N ARG A 55 -4.47 14.73 -13.62
CA ARG A 55 -3.44 13.77 -14.05
C ARG A 55 -3.99 12.35 -13.95
N GLN A 56 -3.66 11.52 -14.94
CA GLN A 56 -4.02 10.10 -15.00
C GLN A 56 -2.81 9.30 -15.51
N TYR A 57 -2.77 8.00 -15.20
CA TYR A 57 -1.75 7.12 -15.75
C TYR A 57 -1.69 7.25 -17.28
N PRO A 58 -0.51 7.50 -17.88
CA PRO A 58 -0.41 7.80 -19.30
C PRO A 58 -0.76 6.60 -20.18
N LYS A 59 -1.07 6.89 -21.45
CA LYS A 59 -1.21 5.87 -22.50
C LYS A 59 -0.02 5.98 -23.44
N PHE A 60 0.63 4.86 -23.69
CA PHE A 60 1.79 4.76 -24.59
C PHE A 60 1.35 4.35 -25.99
N SER A 61 2.12 4.74 -27.01
CA SER A 61 1.95 4.29 -28.39
C SER A 61 2.73 3.01 -28.70
N SER A 62 3.70 2.67 -27.85
CA SER A 62 4.59 1.50 -27.95
C SER A 62 4.97 0.97 -26.57
N LEU A 63 5.44 -0.28 -26.51
CA LEU A 63 5.96 -0.87 -25.27
C LEU A 63 7.34 -0.30 -24.91
N GLU A 64 8.07 0.23 -25.88
CA GLU A 64 9.33 0.94 -25.73
C GLU A 64 9.15 2.27 -24.98
N GLU A 65 8.09 3.03 -25.30
CA GLU A 65 7.70 4.21 -24.51
C GLU A 65 7.30 3.83 -23.08
N GLU A 66 6.53 2.75 -22.91
CA GLU A 66 6.17 2.26 -21.58
C GLU A 66 7.40 1.80 -20.77
N ARG A 67 8.36 1.13 -21.41
CA ARG A 67 9.64 0.73 -20.80
C ARG A 67 10.40 1.96 -20.34
N LEU A 68 10.53 2.98 -21.19
CA LEU A 68 11.22 4.22 -20.83
C LEU A 68 10.53 4.93 -19.66
N TYR A 69 9.20 5.02 -19.67
CA TYR A 69 8.41 5.58 -18.57
C TYR A 69 8.63 4.81 -17.26
N ARG A 70 8.49 3.48 -17.28
CA ARG A 70 8.72 2.61 -16.11
C ARG A 70 10.14 2.79 -15.55
N LYS A 71 11.17 2.89 -16.42
CA LYS A 71 12.56 3.16 -16.00
C LYS A 71 12.75 4.56 -15.42
N GLN A 72 12.17 5.60 -16.01
CA GLN A 72 12.26 6.98 -15.52
C GLN A 72 11.61 7.14 -14.14
N HIS A 73 10.44 6.52 -13.95
CA HIS A 73 9.72 6.54 -12.68
C HIS A 73 10.40 5.64 -11.62
N LEU A 74 11.06 4.54 -12.02
CA LEU A 74 11.96 3.77 -11.14
C LEU A 74 13.16 4.58 -10.65
N ALA A 75 13.88 5.25 -11.55
CA ALA A 75 14.98 6.13 -11.16
C ALA A 75 14.51 7.28 -10.24
N ALA A 76 13.34 7.87 -10.53
CA ALA A 76 12.73 8.88 -9.66
C ALA A 76 12.39 8.34 -8.26
N ALA A 77 11.85 7.12 -8.16
CA ALA A 77 11.50 6.49 -6.89
C ALA A 77 12.72 6.33 -5.96
N PHE A 78 13.88 5.94 -6.50
CA PHE A 78 15.14 5.95 -5.72
C PHE A 78 15.55 7.35 -5.26
N ARG A 79 15.46 8.37 -6.13
CA ARG A 79 15.74 9.76 -5.72
C ARG A 79 14.81 10.22 -4.59
N VAL A 80 13.52 9.88 -4.66
CA VAL A 80 12.56 10.16 -3.58
C VAL A 80 12.91 9.38 -2.30
N PHE A 81 13.24 8.09 -2.38
CA PHE A 81 13.59 7.28 -1.21
C PHE A 81 14.82 7.84 -0.48
N ALA A 82 15.85 8.26 -1.22
CA ALA A 82 17.02 8.93 -0.65
C ALA A 82 16.66 10.28 0.01
N ASP A 83 15.79 11.06 -0.63
CA ASP A 83 15.32 12.34 -0.09
C ASP A 83 14.43 12.21 1.15
N ARG A 84 13.92 11.00 1.43
CA ARG A 84 13.19 10.67 2.65
C ARG A 84 14.01 9.90 3.69
N GLY A 85 15.28 9.58 3.40
CA GLY A 85 16.15 8.81 4.30
C GLY A 85 15.69 7.36 4.48
N PHE A 86 15.29 6.71 3.38
CA PHE A 86 14.89 5.30 3.36
C PHE A 86 16.04 4.36 2.95
N ASP A 87 17.12 4.91 2.40
CA ASP A 87 18.39 4.22 2.13
C ASP A 87 19.10 3.83 3.43
N GLU A 88 19.71 2.63 3.47
CA GLU A 88 20.59 2.23 4.56
C GLU A 88 21.78 1.42 4.02
N GLY A 89 22.79 2.14 3.54
CA GLY A 89 24.02 1.56 2.98
C GLY A 89 23.78 0.81 1.66
N VAL A 90 23.73 -0.52 1.73
CA VAL A 90 23.48 -1.41 0.57
C VAL A 90 22.12 -2.13 0.65
N ALA A 91 21.30 -1.78 1.65
CA ALA A 91 19.97 -2.34 1.84
C ALA A 91 18.88 -1.52 1.13
N GLY A 92 17.77 -2.20 0.81
CA GLY A 92 16.68 -1.64 0.03
C GLY A 92 16.85 -1.80 -1.48
N HIS A 93 15.73 -1.88 -2.17
CA HIS A 93 15.63 -2.21 -3.59
C HIS A 93 14.22 -1.91 -4.11
N ILE A 94 14.14 -1.48 -5.35
CA ILE A 94 12.87 -1.31 -6.08
C ILE A 94 13.02 -2.03 -7.41
N SER A 95 12.03 -2.84 -7.78
CA SER A 95 11.95 -3.49 -9.09
C SER A 95 10.72 -3.01 -9.88
N VAL A 96 10.84 -3.00 -11.21
CA VAL A 96 9.68 -2.94 -12.11
C VAL A 96 9.79 -3.95 -13.24
N ARG A 97 8.73 -4.72 -13.46
CA ARG A 97 8.57 -5.65 -14.57
C ARG A 97 8.71 -4.91 -15.90
N ASP A 98 9.48 -5.46 -16.83
CA ASP A 98 9.58 -4.94 -18.19
C ASP A 98 8.28 -5.21 -18.99
N PRO A 99 7.81 -4.27 -19.82
CA PRO A 99 6.56 -4.43 -20.56
C PRO A 99 6.69 -5.26 -21.85
N ILE A 100 7.91 -5.60 -22.28
CA ILE A 100 8.17 -6.44 -23.47
C ILE A 100 8.62 -7.84 -23.04
N LEU A 101 9.55 -7.91 -22.09
CA LEU A 101 10.04 -9.15 -21.48
C LEU A 101 9.37 -9.30 -20.10
N THR A 102 8.15 -9.84 -20.07
CA THR A 102 7.29 -9.80 -18.88
C THR A 102 7.75 -10.70 -17.72
N ASP A 103 8.75 -11.55 -17.98
CA ASP A 103 9.55 -12.38 -17.07
C ASP A 103 10.88 -11.71 -16.66
N HIS A 104 11.09 -10.43 -16.99
CA HIS A 104 12.29 -9.66 -16.64
C HIS A 104 11.95 -8.38 -15.86
N PHE A 105 12.92 -7.90 -15.07
CA PHE A 105 12.72 -6.83 -14.09
C PHE A 105 13.89 -5.84 -14.09
N TRP A 106 13.58 -4.55 -14.19
CA TRP A 106 14.55 -3.48 -13.97
C TRP A 106 14.68 -3.19 -12.48
N LEU A 107 15.91 -3.06 -11.97
CA LEU A 107 16.21 -2.65 -10.59
C LEU A 107 17.52 -1.87 -10.48
N ASN A 108 17.86 -1.42 -9.28
CA ASN A 108 19.14 -0.76 -9.00
C ASN A 108 20.33 -1.73 -9.03
N PRO A 109 21.52 -1.26 -9.41
CA PRO A 109 22.76 -1.97 -9.13
C PRO A 109 23.06 -1.97 -7.62
N LEU A 110 23.91 -2.91 -7.21
CA LEU A 110 24.42 -3.06 -5.85
C LEU A 110 25.32 -1.87 -5.48
N SER A 111 25.23 -1.40 -4.24
CA SER A 111 26.08 -0.35 -3.65
C SER A 111 26.05 1.05 -4.29
N GLN A 112 25.29 1.29 -5.36
CA GLN A 112 25.05 2.66 -5.83
C GLN A 112 24.05 3.37 -4.91
N HIS A 113 24.42 4.57 -4.44
CA HIS A 113 23.58 5.36 -3.56
C HIS A 113 22.29 5.81 -4.24
N PHE A 114 21.14 5.64 -3.60
CA PHE A 114 19.82 5.92 -4.19
C PHE A 114 19.66 7.34 -4.75
N SER A 115 20.31 8.35 -4.14
CA SER A 115 20.31 9.73 -4.62
C SER A 115 21.06 9.96 -5.95
N GLN A 116 21.74 8.94 -6.49
CA GLN A 116 22.55 9.01 -7.71
C GLN A 116 21.95 8.22 -8.89
N ILE A 117 21.04 7.26 -8.65
CA ILE A 117 20.53 6.32 -9.67
C ILE A 117 19.81 7.05 -10.81
N SER A 118 20.11 6.67 -12.05
CA SER A 118 19.54 7.18 -13.29
C SER A 118 19.06 6.05 -14.22
N VAL A 119 18.35 6.38 -15.29
CA VAL A 119 17.80 5.40 -16.25
C VAL A 119 18.89 4.50 -16.86
N SER A 120 20.07 5.06 -17.09
CA SER A 120 21.25 4.38 -17.64
C SER A 120 21.95 3.46 -16.64
N ASP A 121 21.79 3.68 -15.34
CA ASP A 121 22.35 2.81 -14.28
C ASP A 121 21.52 1.54 -14.05
N LEU A 122 20.22 1.57 -14.38
CA LEU A 122 19.28 0.49 -14.06
C LEU A 122 19.59 -0.81 -14.81
N ILE A 123 19.71 -1.89 -14.03
CA ILE A 123 20.04 -3.25 -14.49
C ILE A 123 18.74 -4.01 -14.80
N LEU A 124 18.70 -4.76 -15.91
CA LEU A 124 17.64 -5.72 -16.23
C LEU A 124 18.10 -7.13 -15.84
N VAL A 125 17.27 -7.85 -15.07
CA VAL A 125 17.47 -9.27 -14.75
C VAL A 125 16.30 -10.13 -15.23
N ASN A 126 16.54 -11.43 -15.42
CA ASN A 126 15.49 -12.43 -15.67
C ASN A 126 14.78 -12.85 -14.36
N GLU A 127 13.83 -13.79 -14.45
CA GLU A 127 13.10 -14.31 -13.29
C GLU A 127 13.98 -15.01 -12.24
N ASP A 128 15.16 -15.53 -12.57
CA ASP A 128 16.06 -16.21 -11.62
C ASP A 128 17.19 -15.28 -11.08
N GLY A 129 17.30 -14.05 -11.61
CA GLY A 129 18.20 -13.00 -11.13
C GLY A 129 19.50 -12.81 -11.93
N ASP A 130 19.64 -13.48 -13.08
CA ASP A 130 20.78 -13.29 -13.99
C ASP A 130 20.69 -11.92 -14.67
N VAL A 131 21.83 -11.22 -14.81
CA VAL A 131 21.91 -9.92 -15.49
C VAL A 131 21.81 -10.10 -17.01
N VAL A 132 20.82 -9.46 -17.61
CA VAL A 132 20.53 -9.49 -19.06
C VAL A 132 20.89 -8.17 -19.75
N ILE A 133 20.74 -7.03 -19.06
CA ILE A 133 21.24 -5.72 -19.52
C ILE A 133 21.85 -4.98 -18.33
N GLY A 134 23.10 -4.57 -18.46
CA GLY A 134 23.87 -3.88 -17.42
C GLY A 134 25.29 -4.46 -17.29
N THR A 135 26.13 -3.81 -16.49
CA THR A 135 27.51 -4.28 -16.19
C THR A 135 27.79 -4.45 -14.71
N GLU A 136 26.92 -3.93 -13.84
CA GLU A 136 27.07 -3.99 -12.39
C GLU A 136 26.26 -5.15 -11.78
N PRO A 137 26.72 -5.73 -10.65
CA PRO A 137 25.97 -6.75 -9.94
C PRO A 137 24.70 -6.19 -9.29
N ILE A 138 23.71 -7.05 -9.07
CA ILE A 138 22.54 -6.76 -8.22
C ILE A 138 22.70 -7.38 -6.83
N ASN A 139 21.84 -6.98 -5.88
CA ASN A 139 21.67 -7.71 -4.63
C ASN A 139 20.75 -8.93 -4.88
N SER A 140 21.33 -10.11 -5.13
CA SER A 140 20.57 -11.33 -5.46
C SER A 140 19.67 -11.80 -4.32
N ALA A 141 20.13 -11.64 -3.06
CA ALA A 141 19.39 -11.98 -1.84
C ALA A 141 18.08 -11.16 -1.76
N ALA A 142 18.21 -9.85 -1.93
CA ALA A 142 17.09 -8.92 -2.08
C ALA A 142 16.13 -9.27 -3.22
N PHE A 143 16.67 -9.59 -4.40
CA PHE A 143 15.86 -9.87 -5.58
C PHE A 143 15.03 -11.15 -5.46
N ALA A 144 15.49 -12.16 -4.69
CA ALA A 144 14.73 -13.39 -4.43
C ALA A 144 13.31 -13.12 -3.87
N ILE A 145 13.14 -12.08 -3.05
CA ILE A 145 11.82 -11.65 -2.54
C ILE A 145 10.96 -11.11 -3.67
N HIS A 146 11.51 -10.17 -4.46
CA HIS A 146 10.76 -9.47 -5.51
C HIS A 146 10.39 -10.43 -6.66
N SER A 147 11.29 -11.34 -7.04
CA SER A 147 11.06 -12.38 -8.04
C SER A 147 9.85 -13.25 -7.70
N GLU A 148 9.80 -13.81 -6.49
CA GLU A 148 8.70 -14.70 -6.09
C GLU A 148 7.36 -13.96 -5.90
N ILE A 149 7.40 -12.69 -5.50
CA ILE A 149 6.21 -11.81 -5.52
C ILE A 149 5.71 -11.59 -6.95
N HIS A 150 6.60 -11.25 -7.89
CA HIS A 150 6.24 -11.03 -9.29
C HIS A 150 5.77 -12.31 -10.00
N LYS A 151 6.30 -13.48 -9.64
CA LYS A 151 5.84 -14.80 -10.10
C LYS A 151 4.45 -15.14 -9.55
N ALA A 152 4.23 -14.92 -8.25
CA ALA A 152 2.95 -15.17 -7.61
C ALA A 152 1.85 -14.20 -8.09
N ARG A 153 2.21 -12.97 -8.49
CA ARG A 153 1.25 -11.92 -8.89
C ARG A 153 1.68 -11.23 -10.20
N PRO A 154 1.25 -11.75 -11.36
CA PRO A 154 1.53 -11.14 -12.67
C PRO A 154 1.09 -9.67 -12.80
N ASN A 155 0.01 -9.26 -12.13
CA ASN A 155 -0.46 -7.86 -12.12
C ASN A 155 0.37 -6.93 -11.22
N VAL A 156 1.19 -7.46 -10.31
CA VAL A 156 2.21 -6.66 -9.62
C VAL A 156 3.32 -6.36 -10.61
N TYR A 157 3.36 -5.10 -11.05
CA TYR A 157 4.38 -4.60 -11.96
C TYR A 157 5.57 -4.00 -11.20
N ALA A 158 5.36 -3.42 -10.02
CA ALA A 158 6.43 -2.87 -9.20
C ALA A 158 6.39 -3.37 -7.75
N ALA A 159 7.57 -3.52 -7.15
CA ALA A 159 7.75 -3.83 -5.74
C ALA A 159 8.84 -2.94 -5.13
N CYS A 160 8.60 -2.40 -3.93
CA CYS A 160 9.54 -1.56 -3.18
C CYS A 160 9.82 -2.20 -1.82
N HIS A 161 11.10 -2.29 -1.45
CA HIS A 161 11.54 -2.66 -0.09
C HIS A 161 12.65 -1.72 0.37
N ALA A 162 12.61 -1.31 1.64
CA ALA A 162 13.68 -0.54 2.26
C ALA A 162 13.65 -0.69 3.78
N HIS A 163 14.76 -0.33 4.44
CA HIS A 163 14.94 -0.48 5.88
C HIS A 163 14.59 0.81 6.65
N SER A 164 13.59 1.56 6.17
CA SER A 164 13.23 2.89 6.66
C SER A 164 12.97 2.91 8.17
N VAL A 165 13.39 3.99 8.84
CA VAL A 165 13.53 4.05 10.31
C VAL A 165 12.24 3.70 11.04
N TYR A 166 11.11 4.30 10.66
CA TYR A 166 9.84 4.13 11.37
C TYR A 166 9.17 2.80 11.03
N GLY A 167 9.24 2.38 9.77
CA GLY A 167 8.82 1.06 9.32
C GLY A 167 9.54 -0.08 10.03
N LYS A 168 10.88 -0.02 10.06
CA LYS A 168 11.74 -0.97 10.79
C LYS A 168 11.44 -0.96 12.29
N ALA A 169 11.31 0.23 12.90
CA ALA A 169 10.97 0.36 14.32
C ALA A 169 9.57 -0.19 14.67
N PHE A 170 8.57 -0.02 13.81
CA PHE A 170 7.24 -0.60 14.02
C PHE A 170 7.20 -2.11 13.76
N SER A 171 8.00 -2.60 12.81
CA SER A 171 8.02 -4.03 12.44
C SER A 171 8.33 -4.97 13.62
N VAL A 172 9.08 -4.52 14.63
CA VAL A 172 9.51 -5.35 15.76
C VAL A 172 8.34 -5.88 16.60
N PHE A 173 7.17 -5.24 16.52
CA PHE A 173 5.98 -5.61 17.29
C PHE A 173 5.15 -6.74 16.67
N GLY A 174 5.44 -7.15 15.43
CA GLY A 174 4.70 -8.24 14.76
C GLY A 174 3.19 -8.01 14.65
N ARG A 175 2.74 -6.74 14.60
CA ARG A 175 1.32 -6.35 14.63
C ARG A 175 0.91 -5.52 13.42
N GLU A 176 -0.38 -5.55 13.11
CA GLU A 176 -0.98 -4.74 12.04
C GLU A 176 -1.10 -3.27 12.45
N LEU A 177 -1.31 -2.40 11.46
CA LEU A 177 -1.61 -1.00 11.67
C LEU A 177 -2.95 -0.82 12.41
N ASP A 178 -2.98 0.15 13.32
CA ASP A 178 -4.21 0.59 13.99
C ASP A 178 -4.94 1.57 13.06
N MET A 179 -6.18 1.26 12.68
CA MET A 179 -7.04 2.10 11.83
C MET A 179 -7.55 3.36 12.56
N MET A 180 -6.64 4.27 12.93
CA MET A 180 -6.93 5.49 13.70
C MET A 180 -6.75 6.79 12.92
N THR A 181 -6.24 6.74 11.69
CA THR A 181 -6.07 7.91 10.81
C THR A 181 -6.57 7.60 9.40
N GLN A 182 -7.01 8.61 8.67
CA GLN A 182 -7.41 8.47 7.26
C GLN A 182 -6.27 7.94 6.37
N ASP A 183 -5.01 8.24 6.71
CA ASP A 183 -3.83 7.71 6.02
C ASP A 183 -3.66 6.20 6.22
N ALA A 184 -3.94 5.68 7.41
CA ALA A 184 -3.90 4.24 7.70
C ALA A 184 -4.94 3.45 6.89
N LEU A 185 -6.08 4.06 6.56
CA LEU A 185 -7.15 3.42 5.79
C LEU A 185 -6.76 3.05 4.35
N ARG A 186 -5.64 3.57 3.82
CA ARG A 186 -5.04 3.07 2.56
C ARG A 186 -4.67 1.57 2.64
N PHE A 187 -4.41 1.08 3.84
CA PHE A 187 -3.94 -0.27 4.15
C PHE A 187 -5.00 -1.14 4.87
N TYR A 188 -6.20 -0.60 5.11
CA TYR A 188 -7.31 -1.33 5.73
C TYR A 188 -7.64 -2.60 4.94
N LYS A 189 -7.53 -3.76 5.59
CA LYS A 189 -7.66 -5.11 4.99
C LYS A 189 -6.85 -5.28 3.69
N SER A 190 -5.75 -4.54 3.55
CA SER A 190 -4.93 -4.43 2.33
C SER A 190 -3.42 -4.40 2.65
N HIS A 191 -3.03 -4.72 3.88
CA HIS A 191 -1.65 -5.02 4.25
C HIS A 191 -1.58 -6.30 5.08
N ALA A 192 -0.41 -6.93 5.12
CA ALA A 192 -0.12 -8.13 5.89
C ALA A 192 1.02 -7.91 6.88
N VAL A 193 1.23 -8.88 7.78
CA VAL A 193 2.39 -8.95 8.67
C VAL A 193 3.04 -10.32 8.53
N TYR A 194 4.24 -10.35 7.98
CA TYR A 194 5.09 -11.54 7.92
C TYR A 194 5.89 -11.63 9.22
N ARG A 195 5.76 -12.75 9.94
CA ARG A 195 6.26 -12.91 11.33
C ARG A 195 7.48 -13.82 11.47
N ASP A 196 7.82 -14.57 10.43
CA ASP A 196 8.86 -15.59 10.45
C ASP A 196 10.21 -15.02 9.97
N PHE A 197 10.79 -14.10 10.74
CA PHE A 197 12.12 -13.54 10.44
C PHE A 197 13.21 -14.62 10.50
N ARG A 198 13.84 -14.95 9.36
CA ARG A 198 14.88 -16.00 9.28
C ARG A 198 16.32 -15.49 9.19
N GLY A 199 16.53 -14.17 9.13
CA GLY A 199 17.86 -13.54 9.12
C GLY A 199 18.11 -12.72 7.85
N VAL A 200 19.29 -12.90 7.25
CA VAL A 200 19.58 -12.33 5.91
C VAL A 200 18.93 -13.22 4.87
N VAL A 201 18.10 -12.62 4.01
CA VAL A 201 17.21 -13.32 3.06
C VAL A 201 17.98 -13.93 1.89
N LEU A 202 18.69 -15.02 2.15
CA LEU A 202 19.49 -15.78 1.16
C LEU A 202 18.70 -16.93 0.51
N ASP A 203 17.43 -17.11 0.90
CA ASP A 203 16.62 -18.27 0.50
C ASP A 203 15.36 -17.85 -0.28
N ARG A 204 15.13 -18.54 -1.40
CA ARG A 204 13.91 -18.46 -2.22
C ARG A 204 12.66 -18.86 -1.42
N GLU A 205 12.79 -19.73 -0.41
CA GLU A 205 11.67 -20.10 0.47
C GLU A 205 11.10 -18.88 1.22
N GLU A 206 11.95 -17.94 1.67
CA GLU A 206 11.49 -16.72 2.34
C GLU A 206 10.79 -15.76 1.37
N GLY A 207 11.25 -15.65 0.13
CA GLY A 207 10.53 -14.94 -0.93
C GLY A 207 9.13 -15.52 -1.19
N ILE A 208 9.02 -16.85 -1.30
CA ILE A 208 7.74 -17.57 -1.43
C ILE A 208 6.84 -17.33 -0.20
N ASN A 209 7.40 -17.37 1.01
CA ASN A 209 6.65 -17.18 2.24
C ASN A 209 6.15 -15.74 2.41
N ILE A 210 6.96 -14.74 2.05
CA ILE A 210 6.56 -13.31 2.01
C ILE A 210 5.47 -13.09 0.95
N ALA A 211 5.62 -13.65 -0.26
CA ALA A 211 4.60 -13.57 -1.31
C ALA A 211 3.26 -14.19 -0.86
N ARG A 212 3.30 -15.34 -0.18
CA ARG A 212 2.10 -15.98 0.40
C ARG A 212 1.49 -15.14 1.53
N ALA A 213 2.30 -14.52 2.38
CA ALA A 213 1.83 -13.68 3.48
C ALA A 213 1.21 -12.36 2.98
N LEU A 214 1.79 -11.75 1.94
CA LEU A 214 1.26 -10.56 1.28
C LEU A 214 -0.13 -10.79 0.69
N GLY A 215 -0.37 -11.98 0.11
CA GLY A 215 -1.64 -12.32 -0.54
C GLY A 215 -2.01 -11.29 -1.61
N ASP A 216 -3.27 -10.85 -1.62
CA ASP A 216 -3.76 -9.78 -2.50
C ASP A 216 -3.41 -8.36 -2.02
N GLY A 217 -2.84 -8.20 -0.82
CA GLY A 217 -2.53 -6.90 -0.20
C GLY A 217 -1.52 -6.05 -0.99
N LYS A 218 -1.52 -4.74 -0.75
CA LYS A 218 -0.57 -3.79 -1.36
C LYS A 218 0.73 -3.62 -0.57
N ALA A 219 0.80 -4.20 0.64
CA ALA A 219 1.90 -4.00 1.58
C ALA A 219 2.09 -5.19 2.53
N ALA A 220 3.33 -5.39 2.97
CA ALA A 220 3.68 -6.30 4.05
C ALA A 220 4.62 -5.60 5.05
N ILE A 221 4.33 -5.76 6.33
CA ILE A 221 5.24 -5.42 7.43
C ILE A 221 6.06 -6.69 7.69
N LEU A 222 7.37 -6.62 7.48
CA LEU A 222 8.29 -7.74 7.63
C LEU A 222 8.89 -7.67 9.04
N GLN A 223 8.42 -8.52 9.96
CA GLN A 223 8.75 -8.44 11.37
C GLN A 223 10.28 -8.44 11.60
N ASN A 224 10.74 -7.56 12.48
CA ASN A 224 12.16 -7.31 12.78
C ASN A 224 13.05 -6.88 11.59
N HIS A 225 12.48 -6.64 10.40
CA HIS A 225 13.21 -6.38 9.16
C HIS A 225 12.88 -5.00 8.56
N GLY A 226 11.61 -4.71 8.27
CA GLY A 226 11.22 -3.49 7.57
C GLY A 226 9.85 -3.54 6.90
N LEU A 227 9.72 -2.85 5.78
CA LEU A 227 8.48 -2.74 5.00
C LEU A 227 8.70 -3.22 3.57
N LEU A 228 7.66 -3.79 2.97
CA LEU A 228 7.56 -4.07 1.55
C LEU A 228 6.22 -3.58 1.02
N THR A 229 6.20 -3.00 -0.18
CA THR A 229 4.97 -2.57 -0.88
C THR A 229 5.00 -2.96 -2.34
N VAL A 230 3.81 -3.10 -2.94
CA VAL A 230 3.61 -3.52 -4.33
C VAL A 230 2.57 -2.65 -5.03
N GLY A 231 2.60 -2.64 -6.37
CA GLY A 231 1.61 -1.92 -7.17
C GLY A 231 1.60 -2.31 -8.64
N GLU A 232 0.59 -1.81 -9.35
CA GLU A 232 0.44 -1.85 -10.80
C GLU A 232 1.28 -0.73 -11.48
N SER A 233 1.93 0.12 -10.69
CA SER A 233 2.95 1.08 -11.14
C SER A 233 4.02 1.31 -10.07
N VAL A 234 5.19 1.82 -10.49
CA VAL A 234 6.27 2.21 -9.56
C VAL A 234 5.79 3.30 -8.61
N ASP A 235 5.15 4.33 -9.17
CA ASP A 235 4.55 5.46 -8.48
C ASP A 235 3.66 5.02 -7.32
N GLU A 236 2.76 4.07 -7.60
CA GLU A 236 1.88 3.47 -6.61
C GLU A 236 2.67 2.77 -5.51
N ALA A 237 3.56 1.83 -5.86
CA ALA A 237 4.32 1.05 -4.89
C ALA A 237 5.19 1.95 -3.99
N ALA A 238 5.83 2.96 -4.57
CA ALA A 238 6.65 3.94 -3.89
C ALA A 238 5.81 4.89 -3.00
N PHE A 239 4.63 5.32 -3.45
CA PHE A 239 3.73 6.11 -2.62
C PHE A 239 3.18 5.30 -1.43
N TRP A 240 2.79 4.05 -1.65
CA TRP A 240 2.39 3.16 -0.57
C TRP A 240 3.52 3.00 0.45
N PHE A 241 4.78 2.89 0.01
CA PHE A 241 5.92 2.83 0.93
C PHE A 241 6.04 4.11 1.79
N ILE A 242 6.06 5.28 1.14
CA ILE A 242 6.13 6.60 1.81
C ILE A 242 4.96 6.79 2.79
N SER A 243 3.77 6.33 2.42
CA SER A 243 2.58 6.41 3.27
C SER A 243 2.63 5.42 4.42
N LEU A 244 3.16 4.21 4.23
CA LEU A 244 3.23 3.17 5.25
C LEU A 244 4.22 3.55 6.35
N ASP A 245 5.43 3.97 5.98
CA ASP A 245 6.45 4.44 6.92
C ASP A 245 5.98 5.65 7.75
N LYS A 246 5.33 6.63 7.11
CA LYS A 246 4.68 7.76 7.82
C LYS A 246 3.54 7.32 8.74
N THR A 247 2.79 6.28 8.39
CA THR A 247 1.72 5.73 9.25
C THR A 247 2.31 5.00 10.45
N CYS A 248 3.36 4.20 10.26
CA CYS A 248 4.15 3.59 11.32
C CYS A 248 4.69 4.65 12.30
N HIS A 249 5.23 5.77 11.81
CA HIS A 249 5.67 6.87 12.66
C HIS A 249 4.53 7.46 13.50
N ALA A 250 3.41 7.82 12.87
CA ALA A 250 2.25 8.37 13.57
C ALA A 250 1.69 7.39 14.63
N GLN A 251 1.70 6.10 14.33
CA GLN A 251 1.26 5.04 15.24
C GLN A 251 2.21 4.86 16.43
N LEU A 252 3.53 4.88 16.22
CA LEU A 252 4.51 4.85 17.31
C LEU A 252 4.37 6.05 18.27
N LEU A 253 4.09 7.24 17.74
CA LEU A 253 3.82 8.44 18.55
C LEU A 253 2.50 8.33 19.33
N ALA A 254 1.44 7.80 18.71
CA ALA A 254 0.15 7.58 19.36
C ALA A 254 0.24 6.51 20.46
N ASP A 255 0.96 5.41 20.22
CA ASP A 255 1.26 4.36 21.19
C ASP A 255 2.04 4.92 22.39
N ALA A 256 3.08 5.73 22.15
CA ALA A 256 3.88 6.37 23.20
C ALA A 256 3.08 7.38 24.04
N ALA A 257 2.24 8.21 23.41
CA ALA A 257 1.36 9.14 24.10
C ALA A 257 0.29 8.41 24.92
N SER A 258 -0.24 7.29 24.41
CA SER A 258 -1.21 6.45 25.11
C SER A 258 -0.60 5.77 26.34
N ALA A 259 0.56 5.13 26.18
CA ALA A 259 1.24 4.44 27.28
C ALA A 259 1.81 5.40 28.34
N GLY A 260 2.35 6.55 27.93
CA GLY A 260 3.02 7.50 28.84
C GLY A 260 2.09 8.47 29.57
N ALA A 261 1.03 8.95 28.92
CA ALA A 261 0.11 9.94 29.47
C ALA A 261 -1.34 9.43 29.67
N GLY A 262 -1.60 8.16 29.35
CA GLY A 262 -2.91 7.52 29.54
C GLY A 262 -3.98 7.91 28.51
N TYR A 263 -3.62 8.67 27.47
CA TYR A 263 -4.56 9.04 26.40
C TYR A 263 -5.12 7.79 25.70
N GLN A 264 -6.43 7.75 25.52
CA GLN A 264 -7.10 6.64 24.84
C GLN A 264 -7.09 6.89 23.33
N LYS A 265 -6.59 5.93 22.55
CA LYS A 265 -6.72 5.95 21.09
C LYS A 265 -8.19 5.72 20.73
N ILE A 266 -8.73 6.59 19.86
CA ILE A 266 -10.05 6.40 19.27
C ILE A 266 -9.86 5.79 17.88
N MET A 267 -10.46 4.63 17.67
CA MET A 267 -10.41 3.93 16.39
C MET A 267 -11.49 4.46 15.46
N ILE A 268 -11.20 4.52 14.16
CA ILE A 268 -12.21 4.77 13.12
C ILE A 268 -13.10 3.52 13.05
N SER A 269 -14.42 3.68 12.86
CA SER A 269 -15.34 2.54 12.82
C SER A 269 -15.11 1.66 11.57
N GLU A 270 -15.54 0.40 11.62
CA GLU A 270 -15.36 -0.53 10.50
C GLU A 270 -16.10 -0.08 9.22
N GLU A 271 -17.25 0.60 9.39
CA GLU A 271 -18.05 1.19 8.30
C GLU A 271 -17.33 2.38 7.64
N GLU A 272 -16.86 3.35 8.43
CA GLU A 272 -16.06 4.48 7.95
C GLU A 272 -14.74 4.02 7.29
N ALA A 273 -14.11 3.00 7.88
CA ALA A 273 -12.89 2.39 7.36
C ALA A 273 -13.11 1.76 5.98
N GLU A 274 -14.19 1.00 5.79
CA GLU A 274 -14.48 0.35 4.50
C GLU A 274 -14.90 1.34 3.42
N VAL A 275 -15.67 2.38 3.76
CA VAL A 275 -16.05 3.45 2.82
C VAL A 275 -14.83 4.27 2.39
N THR A 276 -14.02 4.72 3.35
CA THR A 276 -12.88 5.61 3.06
C THR A 276 -11.73 4.86 2.39
N ALA A 277 -11.48 3.59 2.71
CA ALA A 277 -10.46 2.78 2.05
C ALA A 277 -10.67 2.71 0.53
N LYS A 278 -11.94 2.61 0.08
CA LYS A 278 -12.33 2.64 -1.35
C LYS A 278 -12.08 4.00 -2.02
N GLN A 279 -12.02 5.08 -1.24
CA GLN A 279 -11.74 6.44 -1.73
C GLN A 279 -10.24 6.77 -1.77
N VAL A 280 -9.42 6.23 -0.85
CA VAL A 280 -8.00 6.61 -0.69
C VAL A 280 -6.98 5.51 -1.05
N GLY A 281 -7.38 4.24 -1.07
CA GLY A 281 -6.48 3.08 -1.18
C GLY A 281 -6.44 2.39 -2.55
N GLY A 282 -6.96 3.03 -3.60
CA GLY A 282 -6.94 2.50 -4.98
C GLY A 282 -5.65 2.83 -5.75
N PRO A 283 -5.25 2.03 -6.76
CA PRO A 283 -4.02 2.24 -7.54
C PRO A 283 -3.90 3.63 -8.17
N ASP A 284 -5.01 4.17 -8.67
CA ASP A 284 -5.06 5.51 -9.27
C ASP A 284 -4.72 6.62 -8.24
N LYS A 285 -5.08 6.41 -6.96
CA LYS A 285 -4.75 7.32 -5.86
C LYS A 285 -3.27 7.24 -5.51
N GLY A 286 -2.71 6.02 -5.47
CA GLY A 286 -1.29 5.80 -5.20
C GLY A 286 -0.42 6.46 -6.28
N TRP A 287 -0.70 6.16 -7.55
CA TRP A 287 -0.02 6.79 -8.68
C TRP A 287 -0.14 8.31 -8.66
N LEU A 288 -1.35 8.86 -8.47
CA LEU A 288 -1.57 10.31 -8.48
C LEU A 288 -0.85 11.01 -7.32
N ALA A 289 -0.83 10.40 -6.14
CA ALA A 289 -0.19 10.96 -4.96
C ALA A 289 1.35 10.91 -5.01
N PHE A 290 1.94 10.08 -5.88
CA PHE A 290 3.38 10.11 -6.15
C PHE A 290 3.81 11.29 -7.02
N GLN A 291 2.94 11.79 -7.91
CA GLN A 291 3.32 12.75 -8.96
C GLN A 291 3.94 14.04 -8.43
N GLY A 292 3.54 14.50 -7.23
CA GLY A 292 4.16 15.66 -6.58
C GLY A 292 5.63 15.43 -6.16
N TYR A 293 5.98 14.20 -5.77
CA TYR A 293 7.37 13.83 -5.45
C TYR A 293 8.21 13.62 -6.72
N TYR A 294 7.59 13.15 -7.81
CA TYR A 294 8.25 13.09 -9.13
C TYR A 294 8.60 14.50 -9.63
N ASP A 295 7.64 15.43 -9.62
CA ASP A 295 7.85 16.84 -9.98
C ASP A 295 8.94 17.50 -9.10
N GLU A 296 8.92 17.23 -7.79
CA GLU A 296 9.92 17.69 -6.83
C GLU A 296 11.33 17.25 -7.22
N GLN A 297 11.55 15.95 -7.51
CA GLN A 297 12.86 15.45 -7.92
C GLN A 297 13.26 15.91 -9.32
N LEU A 298 12.30 16.07 -10.24
CA LEU A 298 12.55 16.62 -11.58
C LEU A 298 13.10 18.05 -11.49
N ALA A 299 12.47 18.90 -10.68
CA ALA A 299 12.93 20.27 -10.43
C ALA A 299 14.24 20.31 -9.63
N LYS A 300 14.33 19.57 -8.52
CA LYS A 300 15.49 19.58 -7.61
C LYS A 300 16.78 19.07 -8.26
N THR A 301 16.67 18.10 -9.17
CA THR A 301 17.83 17.46 -9.81
C THR A 301 18.05 17.87 -11.27
N SER A 302 17.27 18.84 -11.78
CA SER A 302 17.24 19.23 -13.21
C SER A 302 17.11 18.03 -14.16
N GLY A 303 16.27 17.05 -13.78
CA GLY A 303 16.06 15.81 -14.53
C GLY A 303 17.27 14.88 -14.62
N SER A 304 18.27 14.99 -13.73
CA SER A 304 19.51 14.18 -13.84
C SER A 304 19.29 12.66 -13.79
N PHE A 305 18.18 12.19 -13.21
CA PHE A 305 17.81 10.77 -13.15
C PHE A 305 17.21 10.23 -14.46
N LEU A 306 16.84 11.09 -15.41
CA LEU A 306 16.24 10.70 -16.70
C LEU A 306 17.26 10.18 -17.73
N LYS A 307 18.56 10.22 -17.39
CA LYS A 307 19.70 9.92 -18.27
C LYS A 307 20.00 8.43 -18.32
#